data_AF-A0A1V4VUL3-F1
#
_entry.id   AF-A0A1V4VUL3-F1
#
_cell.length_a   1.000
_cell.length_b   1.000
_cell.length_c   1.000
_cell.angle_alpha   90.00
_cell.angle_beta   90.00
_cell.angle_gamma   90.00
#
_symmetry.space_group_name_H-M   'P 1'
#
loop_
_entity.id
_entity.type
_entity.pdbx_description
1 polymer ?
#
loop_
_entity_poly.entity_id
_entity_poly.type
_entity_poly.pdbx_seq_one_letter_code
_entity_poly.pdbx_strand_id
1 'polypeptide(L)' 'MSRVKGLLPLFVPLIAGALRSAEELAVAMESRCYRGGANRTRMKSMALGVPDYVTMSITFAVLALSVWLRYT' A
#
# COMPACT_ATOMS: atom_id res chain seq x y z
N MET A 1 1.99 7.10 32.12
CA MET A 1 1.38 8.32 31.50
C MET A 1 2.37 9.41 31.10
N SER A 2 3.60 9.46 31.62
CA SER A 2 4.61 10.49 31.27
C SER A 2 5.18 10.38 29.85
N ARG A 3 5.35 9.17 29.32
CA ARG A 3 5.92 8.95 27.98
C ARG A 3 5.07 9.60 26.87
N VAL A 4 3.75 9.40 26.88
CA VAL A 4 2.83 9.96 25.88
C VAL A 4 2.90 11.48 25.80
N LYS A 5 3.02 12.17 26.94
CA LYS A 5 3.15 13.64 27.00
C LYS A 5 4.44 14.14 26.34
N GLY A 6 5.52 13.36 26.37
CA GLY A 6 6.78 13.71 25.72
C GLY A 6 6.75 13.60 24.19
N LEU A 7 5.82 12.82 23.62
CA LEU A 7 5.69 12.70 22.16
C LEU A 7 4.79 13.80 21.56
N LEU A 8 3.92 14.43 22.34
CA LEU A 8 3.01 15.49 21.88
C LEU A 8 3.71 16.63 21.11
N PRO A 9 4.84 17.20 21.61
CA PRO A 9 5.56 18.27 20.90
C PRO A 9 6.12 17.86 19.55
N LEU A 10 6.31 16.56 19.30
CA LEU A 10 6.74 16.02 18.02
C LEU A 10 5.54 15.72 17.11
N PHE A 11 4.48 15.14 17.67
CA PHE A 11 3.29 14.76 16.91
C PHE A 11 2.55 15.96 16.31
N VAL A 12 2.36 17.02 17.09
CA VAL A 12 1.63 18.23 16.63
C VAL A 12 2.26 18.84 15.36
N PRO A 13 3.58 19.14 15.31
CA PRO A 13 4.20 19.67 14.11
C PRO A 13 4.24 18.67 12.95
N LEU A 14 4.39 17.37 13.22
CA LEU A 14 4.34 16.35 12.15
C LEU A 14 2.98 16.30 11.47
N ILE A 15 1.90 16.36 12.24
CA ILE A 15 0.54 16.37 11.70
C ILE A 15 0.28 17.67 10.92
N ALA A 16 0.66 18.82 11.49
CA ALA A 16 0.53 20.11 10.81
C ALA A 16 1.30 20.13 9.47
N GLY A 17 2.52 19.56 9.45
CA GLY A 17 3.32 19.39 8.24
C GLY A 17 2.64 18.48 7.21
N ALA A 18 2.14 17.33 7.63
CA ALA A 18 1.46 16.39 6.73
C ALA A 18 0.18 16.98 6.11
N LEU A 19 -0.61 17.75 6.90
CA LEU A 19 -1.81 18.43 6.40
C LEU A 19 -1.46 19.49 5.37
N ARG A 20 -0.44 20.31 5.63
CA ARG A 20 0.03 21.31 4.66
C ARG A 20 0.48 20.67 3.35
N SER A 21 1.25 19.58 3.40
CA SER A 21 1.67 18.85 2.21
C SER A 21 0.48 18.24 1.45
N ALA A 22 -0.56 17.80 2.18
CA ALA A 22 -1.78 17.30 1.56
C ALA A 22 -2.57 18.41 0.84
N GLU A 23 -2.65 19.61 1.40
CA GLU A 23 -3.28 20.78 0.77
C GLU A 23 -2.51 21.21 -0.50
N GLU A 24 -1.18 21.34 -0.41
CA GLU A 24 -0.33 21.67 -1.55
C GLU A 24 -0.47 20.61 -2.68
N LEU A 25 -0.54 19.32 -2.31
CA LEU A 25 -0.80 18.24 -3.26
C LEU A 25 -2.20 18.32 -3.88
N ALA A 26 -3.23 18.63 -3.09
CA ALA A 26 -4.60 18.73 -3.58
C ALA A 26 -4.72 19.85 -4.64
N VAL A 27 -4.15 21.03 -4.37
CA VAL A 27 -4.11 22.14 -5.33
C VAL A 27 -3.31 21.75 -6.58
N ALA A 28 -2.20 21.03 -6.44
CA ALA A 28 -1.44 20.51 -7.57
C ALA A 28 -2.22 19.46 -8.39
N MET A 29 -3.05 18.64 -7.74
CA MET A 29 -3.92 17.67 -8.41
C MET A 29 -5.04 18.37 -9.20
N GLU A 30 -5.71 19.36 -8.60
CA GLU A 30 -6.78 20.13 -9.23
C GLU A 30 -6.29 20.98 -10.40
N SER A 31 -5.11 21.62 -10.26
CA SER A 31 -4.49 22.40 -11.36
C SER A 31 -4.11 21.54 -12.56
N ARG A 32 -3.83 20.24 -12.35
CA ARG A 32 -3.63 19.25 -13.41
C ARG A 32 -4.94 18.60 -13.87
N CYS A 33 -6.09 19.18 -13.51
CA CYS A 33 -7.43 18.69 -13.82
C CYS A 33 -7.67 17.24 -13.37
N TYR A 34 -7.02 16.79 -12.30
CA TYR A 34 -7.20 15.43 -11.79
C TYR A 34 -8.58 15.27 -11.15
N ARG A 35 -9.55 14.78 -11.93
CA ARG A 35 -10.90 14.45 -11.45
C ARG A 35 -10.99 12.96 -11.17
N GLY A 36 -11.16 12.56 -9.91
CA GLY A 36 -11.39 11.16 -9.52
C GLY A 36 -12.54 10.58 -10.35
N GLY A 37 -12.35 9.45 -11.03
CA GLY A 37 -13.41 8.91 -11.88
C GLY A 37 -13.06 7.63 -12.63
N ALA A 38 -14.10 6.99 -13.16
CA ALA A 38 -14.02 5.89 -14.12
C ALA A 38 -13.38 6.38 -15.45
N ASN A 39 -12.72 5.48 -16.19
CA ASN A 39 -11.94 5.76 -17.42
C ASN A 39 -10.55 6.39 -17.22
N ARG A 40 -9.80 5.99 -16.19
CA ARG A 40 -8.39 6.34 -16.06
C ARG A 40 -7.49 5.25 -16.63
N THR A 41 -6.51 5.65 -17.43
CA THR A 41 -5.42 4.77 -17.85
C THR A 41 -4.40 4.66 -16.71
N ARG A 42 -3.94 3.43 -16.41
CA ARG A 42 -2.90 3.22 -15.39
C ARG A 42 -1.52 3.34 -16.03
N MET A 43 -0.75 4.34 -15.61
CA MET A 43 0.65 4.51 -16.03
C MET A 43 1.55 3.37 -15.53
N LYS A 44 1.31 2.89 -14.30
CA LYS A 44 1.96 1.70 -13.74
C LYS A 44 0.93 0.57 -13.62
N SER A 45 0.86 -0.27 -14.65
CA SER A 45 0.12 -1.52 -14.59
C SER A 45 0.97 -2.58 -13.87
N MET A 46 0.32 -3.45 -13.10
CA MET A 46 0.96 -4.63 -12.54
C MET A 46 0.89 -5.73 -13.60
N ALA A 47 2.04 -6.31 -13.93
CA ALA A 47 2.16 -7.47 -14.82
C ALA A 47 2.70 -8.64 -14.02
N LEU A 48 2.13 -9.83 -14.22
CA LEU A 48 2.62 -11.06 -13.60
C LEU A 48 3.93 -11.46 -14.25
N GLY A 49 4.97 -11.57 -13.43
CA GLY A 49 6.28 -12.05 -13.84
C GLY A 49 6.44 -13.55 -13.59
N VAL A 50 7.51 -14.11 -14.16
CA VAL A 50 7.99 -15.46 -13.83
C VAL A 50 8.08 -15.73 -12.31
N PRO A 51 8.59 -14.82 -11.45
CA PRO A 51 8.64 -15.10 -10.01
C PRO A 51 7.26 -15.27 -9.36
N ASP A 52 6.20 -14.64 -9.90
CA ASP A 52 4.84 -14.81 -9.39
C ASP A 52 4.35 -16.24 -9.65
N TYR A 53 4.60 -16.77 -10.84
CA TYR A 53 4.24 -18.15 -11.20
C TYR A 53 5.03 -19.20 -10.40
N VAL A 54 6.32 -18.96 -10.17
CA VAL A 54 7.17 -19.85 -9.35
C VAL A 54 6.68 -19.86 -7.90
N THR A 55 6.39 -18.70 -7.33
CA THR A 55 5.87 -18.60 -5.96
C THR A 55 4.50 -19.27 -5.85
N MET A 56 3.65 -19.09 -6.87
CA MET A 56 2.33 -19.73 -6.93
C MET A 56 2.43 -21.25 -7.01
N SER A 57 3.33 -21.81 -7.83
CA SER A 57 3.50 -23.26 -7.97
C SER A 57 4.08 -23.90 -6.70
N ILE A 58 5.08 -23.27 -6.07
CA ILE A 58 5.66 -23.74 -4.80
C ILE A 58 4.59 -23.74 -3.71
N THR A 59 3.82 -22.66 -3.60
CA THR A 59 2.75 -22.56 -2.59
C THR A 59 1.72 -23.67 -2.78
N PHE A 60 1.34 -23.96 -4.03
CA PHE A 60 0.41 -25.04 -4.34
C PHE A 60 1.00 -26.43 -4.03
N ALA A 61 2.27 -26.66 -4.34
CA ALA A 61 2.95 -27.92 -4.06
C ALA A 61 3.06 -28.19 -2.55
N VAL A 62 3.40 -27.17 -1.76
CA VAL A 62 3.45 -27.28 -0.28
C VAL A 62 2.07 -27.57 0.29
N LEU A 63 1.03 -26.91 -0.21
CA LEU A 63 -0.35 -27.18 0.19
C LEU A 63 -0.75 -28.63 -0.11
N ALA A 64 -0.51 -29.09 -1.34
CA ALA A 64 -0.82 -30.47 -1.74
C ALA A 64 -0.08 -31.50 -0.89
N LEU A 65 1.21 -31.27 -0.63
CA LEU A 65 2.02 -32.12 0.25
C LEU A 65 1.46 -32.15 1.67
N SER A 66 1.07 -31.00 2.23
CA SER A 66 0.50 -30.91 3.58
C SER A 66 -0.81 -31.69 3.73
N VAL A 67 -1.66 -31.65 2.70
CA VAL A 67 -2.93 -32.39 2.67
C VAL A 67 -2.68 -33.88 2.52
N TRP A 68 -1.74 -34.26 1.66
CA TRP A 68 -1.35 -35.66 1.46
C TRP A 68 -0.80 -36.28 2.75
N LEU A 69 0.11 -35.59 3.44
CA LEU A 69 0.65 -36.02 4.73
C LEU A 69 -0.40 -36.10 5.84
N ARG A 70 -1.48 -35.31 5.76
CA ARG A 70 -2.58 -35.37 6.72
C ARG A 70 -3.56 -36.51 6.45
N TYR A 71 -3.70 -36.93 5.19
CA TYR A 71 -4.58 -38.02 4.80
C TYR A 71 -3.91 -39.40 4.91
N THR A 72 -2.58 -39.46 4.84
CA THR A 72 -1.80 -40.70 5.03
C THR A 72 -1.62 -41.10 6.49
#